data_AF-A0AAV5DVI3-F1
#
_entry.id   AF-A0AAV5DVI3-F1
#
_cell.length_a   1.000
_cell.length_b   1.000
_cell.length_c   1.000
_cell.angle_alpha   90.00
_cell.angle_beta   90.00
_cell.angle_gamma   90.00
#
_symmetry.space_group_name_H-M   'P 1'
#
loop_
_entity.id
_entity.type
_entity.pdbx_description
1 polymer ?
#
loop_
_entity_poly.entity_id
_entity_poly.type
_entity_poly.pdbx_seq_one_letter_code
_entity_poly.pdbx_strand_id
1 'polypeptide(L)'
;MFGRTLRGLSTLERGALVVKQVMRQLVKSLKRIHSTGIVHRDIKPSNLVVTRRGQVKLIDFGAATDLRIGKNYVPDRALLDPDYCPPELYVLPEETPQPPPEPIAAILSPILWQLNHPDLFDMYSAGIVLMQLAIPSLRSQSGLKNFNAELRSAGYDLNRWRETTRRRPDLQILDLDAGRGWDLATKLISERADDGRGRLSAAAALRHPYFLLGGDQAPAALSKLSFSK
;
A
#
# COMPACT_ATOMS: atom_id res chain seq x y z
N MET A 1 -24.84 4.39 5.00
CA MET A 1 -24.59 2.98 5.36
C MET A 1 -23.60 2.79 6.51
N PHE A 2 -22.78 3.79 6.89
CA PHE A 2 -21.90 3.77 8.08
C PHE A 2 -22.56 4.14 9.43
N GLY A 3 -23.74 4.78 9.41
CA GLY A 3 -24.31 5.43 10.60
C GLY A 3 -24.97 4.53 11.66
N ARG A 4 -25.07 3.20 11.45
CA ARG A 4 -25.68 2.27 12.43
C ARG A 4 -24.65 1.48 13.23
N THR A 5 -23.55 1.05 12.60
CA THR A 5 -22.51 0.21 13.23
C THR A 5 -21.46 1.01 13.99
N LEU A 6 -21.38 2.31 13.76
CA LEU A 6 -20.41 3.21 14.39
C LEU A 6 -21.02 4.10 15.49
N ARG A 7 -22.22 3.74 15.99
CA ARG A 7 -22.86 4.46 17.10
C ARG A 7 -22.09 4.16 18.39
N GLY A 8 -21.74 5.20 19.14
CA GLY A 8 -20.97 5.09 20.38
C GLY A 8 -19.45 5.20 20.24
N LEU A 9 -18.92 5.13 19.01
CA LEU A 9 -17.49 5.35 18.75
C LEU A 9 -17.19 6.84 18.54
N SER A 10 -16.03 7.27 19.03
CA SER A 10 -15.47 8.59 18.76
C SER A 10 -15.20 8.78 17.26
N THR A 11 -15.15 10.02 16.80
CA THR A 11 -14.82 10.33 15.40
C THR A 11 -13.45 9.76 14.98
N LEU A 12 -12.50 9.72 15.91
CA LEU A 12 -11.18 9.15 15.69
C LEU A 12 -11.23 7.63 15.43
N GLU A 13 -11.90 6.87 16.30
CA GLU A 13 -12.03 5.42 16.16
C GLU A 13 -12.76 5.04 14.87
N ARG A 14 -13.80 5.81 14.51
CA ARG A 14 -14.50 5.65 13.23
C ARG A 14 -13.57 5.85 12.04
N GLY A 15 -12.76 6.90 12.07
CA GLY A 15 -11.74 7.17 11.06
C GLY A 15 -10.77 5.99 10.95
N ALA A 16 -10.23 5.51 12.07
CA ALA A 16 -9.29 4.40 12.10
C ALA A 16 -9.87 3.10 11.53
N LEU A 17 -11.14 2.78 11.84
CA LEU A 17 -11.82 1.61 11.27
C LEU A 17 -12.00 1.72 9.75
N VAL A 18 -12.34 2.92 9.25
CA VAL A 18 -12.47 3.17 7.81
C VAL A 18 -11.10 3.01 7.12
N VAL A 19 -10.04 3.63 7.64
CA VAL A 19 -8.68 3.50 7.10
C VAL A 19 -8.25 2.03 7.08
N LYS A 20 -8.41 1.31 8.20
CA LYS A 20 -8.07 -0.11 8.31
C LYS A 20 -8.84 -0.97 7.30
N GLN A 21 -10.12 -0.70 7.10
CA GLN A 21 -10.96 -1.45 6.15
C GLN A 21 -10.61 -1.16 4.69
N VAL A 22 -10.33 0.10 4.33
CA VAL A 22 -9.88 0.49 2.98
C VAL A 22 -8.52 -0.16 2.69
N MET A 23 -7.56 -0.02 3.60
CA MET A 23 -6.23 -0.60 3.44
C MET A 23 -6.26 -2.12 3.33
N ARG A 24 -7.07 -2.81 4.14
CA ARG A 24 -7.21 -4.27 4.04
C ARG A 24 -7.74 -4.71 2.68
N GLN A 25 -8.67 -3.95 2.10
CA GLN A 25 -9.20 -4.25 0.76
C GLN A 25 -8.18 -3.96 -0.34
N LEU A 26 -7.46 -2.84 -0.25
CA LEU A 26 -6.36 -2.50 -1.15
C LEU A 26 -5.30 -3.61 -1.17
N VAL A 27 -4.76 -3.97 0.00
CA VAL A 27 -3.72 -5.00 0.11
C VAL A 27 -4.22 -6.38 -0.35
N LYS A 28 -5.51 -6.70 -0.15
CA LYS A 28 -6.11 -7.93 -0.72
C LYS A 28 -6.15 -7.91 -2.24
N SER A 29 -6.51 -6.78 -2.85
CA SER A 29 -6.50 -6.62 -4.30
C SER A 29 -5.09 -6.73 -4.87
N LEU A 30 -4.11 -6.09 -4.21
CA LEU A 30 -2.69 -6.20 -4.55
C LEU A 30 -2.21 -7.65 -4.49
N LYS A 31 -2.45 -8.35 -3.38
CA LYS A 31 -2.12 -9.79 -3.25
C LYS A 31 -2.67 -10.61 -4.42
N ARG A 32 -3.89 -10.31 -4.89
CA ARG A 32 -4.52 -11.04 -6.00
C ARG A 32 -3.82 -10.78 -7.33
N ILE A 33 -3.55 -9.53 -7.69
CA ILE A 33 -2.85 -9.22 -8.96
C ILE A 33 -1.38 -9.67 -8.92
N HIS A 34 -0.75 -9.58 -7.76
CA HIS A 34 0.61 -10.04 -7.52
C HIS A 34 0.72 -11.56 -7.71
N SER A 35 -0.28 -12.33 -7.23
CA SER A 35 -0.32 -13.78 -7.45
C SER A 35 -0.47 -14.20 -8.92
N THR A 36 -0.82 -13.25 -9.81
CA THR A 36 -0.87 -13.49 -11.25
C THR A 36 0.36 -12.96 -11.98
N GLY A 37 1.41 -12.50 -11.30
CA GLY A 37 2.62 -11.97 -11.94
C GLY A 37 2.49 -10.55 -12.49
N ILE A 38 1.46 -9.80 -12.05
CA ILE A 38 1.21 -8.42 -12.46
C ILE A 38 1.57 -7.46 -11.32
N VAL A 39 2.30 -6.40 -11.64
CA VAL A 39 2.55 -5.24 -10.75
C VAL A 39 1.82 -4.03 -11.32
N HIS A 40 1.06 -3.32 -10.50
CA HIS A 40 0.20 -2.22 -10.95
C HIS A 40 0.98 -0.95 -11.30
N ARG A 41 1.98 -0.61 -10.49
CA ARG A 41 2.93 0.51 -10.65
C ARG A 41 2.37 1.94 -10.55
N ASP A 42 1.06 2.08 -10.44
CA ASP A 42 0.39 3.38 -10.24
C ASP A 42 -0.67 3.31 -9.13
N ILE A 43 -0.27 2.83 -7.95
CA ILE A 43 -1.15 2.74 -6.78
C ILE A 43 -1.24 4.10 -6.10
N LYS A 44 -2.39 4.76 -6.23
CA LYS A 44 -2.68 6.06 -5.64
C LYS A 44 -4.18 6.26 -5.45
N PRO A 45 -4.63 7.23 -4.63
CA PRO A 45 -6.05 7.40 -4.33
C PRO A 45 -6.95 7.60 -5.56
N SER A 46 -6.46 8.27 -6.62
CA SER A 46 -7.24 8.46 -7.86
C SER A 46 -7.55 7.15 -8.58
N ASN A 47 -6.73 6.11 -8.36
CA ASN A 47 -6.88 4.79 -8.98
C ASN A 47 -7.60 3.78 -8.06
N LEU A 48 -8.16 4.27 -6.94
CA LEU A 48 -8.98 3.49 -6.00
C LEU A 48 -10.43 3.94 -6.06
N VAL A 49 -11.31 3.09 -6.60
CA VAL A 49 -12.75 3.37 -6.66
C VAL A 49 -13.46 2.64 -5.52
N VAL A 50 -14.28 3.38 -4.77
CA VAL A 50 -15.18 2.80 -3.77
C VAL A 50 -16.56 2.61 -4.38
N THR A 51 -17.00 1.36 -4.49
CA THR A 51 -18.33 1.02 -5.01
C THR A 51 -19.44 1.42 -4.03
N ARG A 52 -20.70 1.46 -4.50
CA ARG A 52 -21.88 1.66 -3.63
C ARG A 52 -21.99 0.63 -2.49
N ARG A 53 -21.36 -0.53 -2.65
CA ARG A 53 -21.30 -1.61 -1.64
C ARG A 53 -20.11 -1.46 -0.67
N GLY A 54 -19.37 -0.35 -0.74
CA GLY A 54 -18.19 -0.10 0.11
C GLY A 54 -16.95 -0.94 -0.25
N GLN A 55 -16.95 -1.54 -1.44
CA GLN A 55 -15.80 -2.31 -1.93
C GLN A 55 -14.78 -1.39 -2.61
N VAL A 56 -13.50 -1.56 -2.29
CA VAL A 56 -12.38 -0.88 -2.97
C VAL A 56 -11.97 -1.69 -4.20
N LYS A 57 -11.92 -1.05 -5.36
CA LYS A 57 -11.46 -1.63 -6.62
C LYS A 57 -10.31 -0.81 -7.20
N LEU A 58 -9.30 -1.50 -7.70
CA LEU A 58 -8.21 -0.91 -8.49
C LEU A 58 -8.74 -0.61 -9.89
N ILE A 59 -8.35 0.54 -10.42
CA ILE A 59 -8.56 0.94 -11.82
C ILE A 59 -7.22 1.37 -12.42
N ASP A 60 -7.18 1.49 -13.74
CA ASP A 60 -6.04 1.97 -14.51
C ASP A 60 -4.76 1.09 -14.44
N PHE A 61 -4.68 0.11 -15.33
CA PHE A 61 -3.51 -0.75 -15.51
C PHE A 61 -2.59 -0.25 -16.64
N GLY A 62 -2.66 1.03 -17.02
CA GLY A 62 -1.86 1.59 -18.11
C GLY A 62 -0.35 1.48 -17.88
N ALA A 63 0.08 1.69 -16.63
CA ALA A 63 1.48 1.56 -16.20
C ALA A 63 1.87 0.14 -15.74
N ALA A 64 0.92 -0.80 -15.72
CA ALA A 64 1.15 -2.12 -15.13
C ALA A 64 2.15 -2.96 -15.93
N THR A 65 2.98 -3.72 -15.22
CA THR A 65 3.91 -4.69 -15.80
C THR A 65 3.36 -6.10 -15.62
N ASP A 66 3.38 -6.90 -16.68
CA ASP A 66 3.00 -8.32 -16.64
C ASP A 66 4.22 -9.18 -16.97
N LEU A 67 4.74 -9.84 -15.94
CA LEU A 67 5.97 -10.61 -16.06
C LEU A 67 5.81 -11.91 -16.86
N ARG A 68 4.57 -12.37 -17.09
CA ARG A 68 4.29 -13.64 -17.79
C ARG A 68 4.35 -13.48 -19.31
N ILE A 69 4.01 -12.30 -19.80
CA ILE A 69 3.93 -12.01 -21.24
C ILE A 69 4.93 -10.94 -21.67
N GLY A 70 5.80 -10.47 -20.77
CA GLY A 70 6.80 -9.47 -21.13
C GLY A 70 6.27 -8.04 -21.30
N LYS A 71 5.05 -7.74 -20.82
CA LYS A 71 4.45 -6.41 -21.03
C LYS A 71 5.03 -5.39 -20.05
N ASN A 72 5.45 -4.24 -20.57
CA ASN A 72 6.08 -3.15 -19.80
C ASN A 72 7.25 -3.63 -18.93
N TYR A 73 8.03 -4.58 -19.46
CA TYR A 73 9.14 -5.25 -18.77
C TYR A 73 10.33 -4.33 -18.48
N VAL A 74 10.63 -3.43 -19.42
CA VAL A 74 11.49 -2.26 -19.21
C VAL A 74 10.54 -1.09 -18.94
N PRO A 75 10.43 -0.62 -17.69
CA PRO A 75 9.60 0.51 -17.34
C PRO A 75 9.95 1.76 -18.15
N ASP A 76 8.99 2.32 -18.90
CA ASP A 76 9.07 3.76 -19.16
C ASP A 76 8.85 4.49 -17.82
N ARG A 77 9.91 5.14 -17.33
CA ARG A 77 9.87 5.92 -16.09
C ARG A 77 8.91 7.10 -16.18
N ALA A 78 8.59 7.58 -17.39
CA ALA A 78 7.64 8.67 -17.58
C ALA A 78 6.19 8.30 -17.23
N LEU A 79 5.88 7.00 -17.14
CA LEU A 79 4.54 6.52 -16.78
C LEU A 79 4.29 6.47 -15.26
N LEU A 80 5.30 6.76 -14.46
CA LEU A 80 5.25 6.66 -13.01
C LEU A 80 4.83 7.99 -12.36
N ASP A 81 4.03 7.92 -11.30
CA ASP A 81 3.67 9.08 -10.48
C ASP A 81 4.72 9.30 -9.38
N PRO A 82 5.57 10.35 -9.46
CA PRO A 82 6.71 10.53 -8.57
C PRO A 82 6.33 10.72 -7.11
N ASP A 83 5.09 11.10 -6.82
CA ASP A 83 4.62 11.34 -5.45
C ASP A 83 4.29 10.02 -4.70
N TYR A 84 4.16 8.90 -5.41
CA TYR A 84 3.82 7.57 -4.86
C TYR A 84 4.90 6.51 -5.10
N CYS A 85 5.99 6.87 -5.78
CA CYS A 85 7.05 5.93 -6.13
C CYS A 85 8.06 5.70 -5.01
N PRO A 86 8.58 4.46 -4.88
CA PRO A 86 9.66 4.15 -3.95
C PRO A 86 11.02 4.72 -4.43
N PRO A 87 12.02 4.86 -3.53
CA PRO A 87 13.35 5.41 -3.85
C PRO A 87 14.06 4.72 -5.01
N GLU A 88 13.94 3.40 -5.11
CA GLU A 88 14.62 2.62 -6.12
C GLU A 88 14.11 2.95 -7.54
N LEU A 89 12.89 3.47 -7.71
CA LEU A 89 12.29 3.86 -9.01
C LEU A 89 12.31 2.76 -10.10
N TYR A 90 12.59 1.50 -9.74
CA TYR A 90 12.56 0.36 -10.66
C TYR A 90 11.85 -0.86 -10.05
N VAL A 91 11.20 -1.63 -10.92
CA VAL A 91 10.53 -2.90 -10.59
C VAL A 91 11.44 -4.09 -10.93
N LEU A 92 12.25 -3.92 -11.98
CA LEU A 92 13.33 -4.80 -12.40
C LEU A 92 14.56 -3.92 -12.67
N PRO A 93 15.79 -4.36 -12.34
CA PRO A 93 17.02 -3.65 -12.67
C PRO A 93 17.11 -3.31 -14.17
N GLU A 94 17.75 -2.18 -14.52
CA GLU A 94 17.96 -1.79 -15.92
C GLU A 94 18.78 -2.81 -16.71
N GLU A 95 19.63 -3.60 -16.04
CA GLU A 95 20.37 -4.69 -16.67
C GLU A 95 19.53 -5.97 -16.92
N THR A 96 18.25 -5.97 -16.53
CA THR A 96 17.38 -7.13 -16.78
C THR A 96 17.15 -7.27 -18.28
N PRO A 97 17.50 -8.41 -18.89
CA PRO A 97 17.34 -8.60 -20.32
C PRO A 97 15.88 -8.44 -20.74
N GLN A 98 15.66 -8.05 -22.00
CA GLN A 98 14.32 -8.02 -22.58
C GLN A 98 13.61 -9.36 -22.35
N PRO A 99 12.29 -9.33 -22.09
CA PRO A 99 11.55 -10.54 -21.82
C PRO A 99 11.70 -11.51 -22.99
N PRO A 100 12.00 -12.78 -22.73
CA PRO A 100 12.02 -13.78 -23.78
C PRO A 100 10.60 -13.98 -24.34
N PRO A 101 10.43 -14.71 -25.46
CA PRO A 101 9.11 -15.03 -26.02
C PRO A 101 8.11 -15.52 -24.95
N GLU A 102 6.82 -15.20 -25.11
CA GLU A 102 5.77 -15.40 -24.08
C GLU A 102 5.82 -16.76 -23.35
N PRO A 103 6.01 -17.91 -24.03
CA PRO A 103 6.09 -19.20 -23.32
C PRO A 103 7.27 -19.29 -22.35
N ILE A 104 8.42 -18.71 -22.73
CA ILE A 104 9.62 -18.68 -21.90
C ILE A 104 9.46 -17.64 -20.78
N ALA A 105 8.87 -16.48 -21.06
CA ALA A 105 8.59 -15.46 -20.05
C ALA A 105 7.67 -16.00 -18.95
N ALA A 106 6.63 -16.76 -19.32
CA ALA A 106 5.73 -17.40 -18.37
C ALA A 106 6.46 -18.41 -17.47
N ILE A 107 7.43 -19.16 -18.00
CA ILE A 107 8.25 -20.12 -17.24
C ILE A 107 9.20 -19.39 -16.27
N LEU A 108 9.84 -18.31 -16.71
CA LEU A 108 10.80 -17.56 -15.89
C LEU A 108 10.12 -16.60 -14.90
N SER A 109 8.86 -16.23 -15.12
CA SER A 109 8.13 -15.24 -14.32
C SER A 109 8.18 -15.53 -12.81
N PRO A 110 7.93 -16.76 -12.30
CA PRO A 110 8.02 -17.04 -10.87
C PRO A 110 9.44 -16.87 -10.31
N ILE A 111 10.47 -17.20 -11.10
CA ILE A 111 11.88 -17.06 -10.69
C ILE A 111 12.23 -15.58 -10.59
N LEU A 112 11.90 -14.79 -11.61
CA LEU A 112 12.15 -13.35 -11.63
C LEU A 112 11.38 -12.62 -10.52
N TRP A 113 10.18 -13.08 -10.19
CA TRP A 113 9.41 -12.55 -9.07
C TRP A 113 10.12 -12.80 -7.73
N GLN A 114 10.66 -14.00 -7.52
CA GLN A 114 11.38 -14.35 -6.29
C GLN A 114 12.72 -13.63 -6.17
N LEU A 115 13.42 -13.38 -7.29
CA LEU A 115 14.69 -12.68 -7.27
C LEU A 115 14.53 -11.17 -7.09
N ASN A 116 13.55 -10.57 -7.77
CA ASN A 116 13.45 -9.12 -7.87
C ASN A 116 12.33 -8.52 -7.02
N HIS A 117 11.51 -9.32 -6.35
CA HIS A 117 10.39 -8.86 -5.49
C HIS A 117 9.64 -7.63 -6.04
N PRO A 118 9.14 -7.69 -7.29
CA PRO A 118 8.63 -6.54 -8.01
C PRO A 118 7.32 -6.00 -7.40
N ASP A 119 6.60 -6.82 -6.63
CA ASP A 119 5.42 -6.40 -5.86
C ASP A 119 5.70 -5.35 -4.79
N LEU A 120 6.92 -5.30 -4.27
CA LEU A 120 7.28 -4.37 -3.23
C LEU A 120 7.18 -2.91 -3.68
N PHE A 121 7.19 -2.66 -5.00
CA PHE A 121 6.89 -1.35 -5.57
C PHE A 121 5.48 -0.88 -5.18
N ASP A 122 4.46 -1.68 -5.49
CA ASP A 122 3.06 -1.36 -5.17
C ASP A 122 2.82 -1.25 -3.65
N MET A 123 3.58 -2.02 -2.86
CA MET A 123 3.47 -2.02 -1.41
C MET A 123 3.96 -0.72 -0.78
N TYR A 124 5.00 -0.09 -1.35
CA TYR A 124 5.42 1.26 -0.95
C TYR A 124 4.33 2.28 -1.22
N SER A 125 3.80 2.28 -2.44
CA SER A 125 2.73 3.18 -2.84
C SER A 125 1.47 2.98 -1.97
N ALA A 126 1.15 1.74 -1.60
CA ALA A 126 0.09 1.44 -0.63
C ALA A 126 0.38 2.02 0.77
N GLY A 127 1.65 2.05 1.19
CA GLY A 127 2.11 2.75 2.39
C GLY A 127 1.82 4.26 2.32
N ILE A 128 2.14 4.92 1.21
CA ILE A 128 1.82 6.34 0.99
C ILE A 128 0.30 6.57 1.07
N VAL A 129 -0.49 5.70 0.46
CA VAL A 129 -1.97 5.75 0.57
C VAL A 129 -2.43 5.61 2.03
N LEU A 130 -1.85 4.71 2.82
CA LEU A 130 -2.15 4.59 4.25
C LEU A 130 -1.89 5.90 4.99
N MET A 131 -0.77 6.56 4.71
CA MET A 131 -0.40 7.85 5.31
C MET A 131 -1.44 8.93 4.97
N GLN A 132 -1.86 9.06 3.71
CA GLN A 132 -2.87 10.04 3.31
C GLN A 132 -4.27 9.76 3.87
N LEU A 133 -4.63 8.48 3.97
CA LEU A 133 -5.90 8.08 4.58
C LEU A 133 -5.93 8.47 6.06
N ALA A 134 -4.83 8.25 6.79
CA ALA A 134 -4.73 8.51 8.22
C ALA A 134 -4.47 9.97 8.58
N ILE A 135 -3.74 10.72 7.75
CA ILE A 135 -3.25 12.07 8.05
C ILE A 135 -3.83 13.06 7.03
N PRO A 136 -4.86 13.84 7.39
CA PRO A 136 -5.54 14.75 6.47
C PRO A 136 -4.63 15.78 5.79
N SER A 137 -3.58 16.27 6.47
CA SER A 137 -2.66 17.26 5.89
C SER A 137 -1.90 16.72 4.66
N LEU A 138 -1.72 15.41 4.55
CA LEU A 138 -1.02 14.75 3.43
C LEU A 138 -1.90 14.55 2.19
N ARG A 139 -3.21 14.84 2.28
CA ARG A 139 -4.14 14.68 1.14
C ARG A 139 -3.99 15.78 0.09
N SER A 140 -3.38 16.91 0.46
CA SER A 140 -3.05 17.96 -0.48
C SER A 140 -1.77 17.63 -1.25
N GLN A 141 -1.66 18.07 -2.50
CA GLN A 141 -0.46 17.83 -3.30
C GLN A 141 0.79 18.45 -2.66
N SER A 142 0.69 19.66 -2.11
CA SER A 142 1.79 20.32 -1.41
C SER A 142 2.17 19.58 -0.12
N GLY A 143 1.18 19.10 0.65
CA GLY A 143 1.42 18.34 1.87
C GLY A 143 2.15 17.01 1.58
N LEU A 144 1.73 16.30 0.53
CA LEU A 144 2.39 15.07 0.11
C LEU A 144 3.82 15.31 -0.39
N LYS A 145 4.05 16.36 -1.21
CA LYS A 145 5.39 16.71 -1.69
C LYS A 145 6.34 17.08 -0.55
N ASN A 146 5.86 17.85 0.42
CA ASN A 146 6.64 18.20 1.61
C ASN A 146 6.97 16.95 2.43
N PHE A 147 5.98 16.09 2.67
CA PHE A 147 6.20 14.80 3.34
C PHE A 147 7.26 13.95 2.63
N ASN A 148 7.16 13.80 1.31
CA ASN A 148 8.14 13.03 0.53
C ASN A 148 9.54 13.63 0.61
N ALA A 149 9.68 14.96 0.65
CA ALA A 149 10.97 15.63 0.83
C ALA A 149 11.55 15.44 2.24
N GLU A 150 10.72 15.52 3.27
CA GLU A 150 11.11 15.27 4.67
C GLU A 150 11.49 13.80 4.88
N LEU A 151 10.72 12.86 4.32
CA LEU A 151 10.99 11.42 4.37
C LEU A 151 12.30 11.07 3.67
N ARG A 152 12.58 11.68 2.50
CA ARG A 152 13.89 11.57 1.84
C ARG A 152 15.03 12.05 2.72
N SER A 153 14.88 13.20 3.36
CA SER A 153 15.87 13.73 4.32
C SER A 153 16.06 12.82 5.53
N ALA A 154 15.04 12.06 5.90
CA ALA A 154 15.09 11.06 6.96
C ALA A 154 15.68 9.71 6.52
N GLY A 155 16.05 9.54 5.24
CA GLY A 155 16.54 8.27 4.69
C GLY A 155 15.45 7.21 4.58
N TYR A 156 14.22 7.61 4.27
CA TYR A 156 13.04 6.73 4.20
C TYR A 156 12.72 5.97 5.50
N ASP A 157 13.25 6.44 6.63
CA ASP A 157 12.88 5.98 7.97
C ASP A 157 11.71 6.81 8.50
N LEU A 158 10.54 6.17 8.53
CA LEU A 158 9.31 6.81 8.99
C LEU A 158 9.32 7.11 10.50
N ASN A 159 10.06 6.33 11.31
CA ASN A 159 10.20 6.61 12.75
C ASN A 159 11.00 7.88 12.96
N ARG A 160 12.11 8.03 12.22
CA ARG A 160 12.94 9.24 12.25
C ARG A 160 12.15 10.47 11.78
N TRP A 161 11.37 10.33 10.72
CA TRP A 161 10.45 11.39 10.25
C TRP A 161 9.38 11.73 11.31
N ARG A 162 8.85 10.73 12.01
CA ARG A 162 7.86 10.94 13.08
C ARG A 162 8.45 11.68 14.27
N GLU A 163 9.71 11.45 14.64
CA GLU A 163 10.37 12.16 15.74
C GLU A 163 10.48 13.67 15.50
N THR A 164 10.78 14.08 14.26
CA THR A 164 10.82 15.51 13.89
C THR A 164 9.43 16.12 13.80
N THR A 165 8.40 15.30 13.58
CA THR A 165 7.03 15.74 13.30
C THR A 165 6.04 15.49 14.44
N ARG A 166 6.49 14.91 15.57
CA ARG A 166 5.64 14.44 16.70
C ARG A 166 4.75 15.51 17.34
N ARG A 167 4.98 16.79 17.04
CA ARG A 167 4.15 17.91 17.52
C ARG A 167 2.88 18.15 16.70
N ARG A 168 2.60 17.39 15.64
CA ARG A 168 1.39 17.58 14.82
C ARG A 168 0.18 16.84 15.40
N PRO A 169 -1.01 17.47 15.46
CA PRO A 169 -2.21 16.89 16.09
C PRO A 169 -2.89 15.80 15.25
N ASP A 170 -2.51 15.61 14.00
CA ASP A 170 -3.20 14.77 13.01
C ASP A 170 -2.63 13.34 12.88
N LEU A 171 -1.75 12.93 13.79
CA LEU A 171 -1.11 11.60 13.81
C LEU A 171 -1.90 10.52 14.57
N GLN A 172 -2.97 10.92 15.26
CA GLN A 172 -3.67 10.12 16.26
C GLN A 172 -4.24 8.79 15.72
N ILE A 173 -4.67 8.74 14.46
CA ILE A 173 -5.22 7.50 13.86
C ILE A 173 -4.18 6.37 13.87
N LEU A 174 -2.92 6.70 13.61
CA LEU A 174 -1.83 5.72 13.55
C LEU A 174 -1.28 5.37 14.95
N ASP A 175 -1.50 6.24 15.94
CA ASP A 175 -1.11 6.04 17.34
C ASP A 175 -2.01 5.03 18.09
N LEU A 176 -3.24 4.81 17.60
CA LEU A 176 -4.17 3.83 18.15
C LEU A 176 -3.59 2.39 18.15
N ASP A 177 -4.19 1.52 18.95
CA ASP A 177 -3.83 0.10 19.08
C ASP A 177 -2.33 -0.09 19.38
N ALA A 178 -1.75 0.73 20.26
CA ALA A 178 -0.32 0.76 20.60
C ALA A 178 0.59 1.06 19.39
N GLY A 179 0.17 1.94 18.49
CA GLY A 179 1.00 2.38 17.36
C GLY A 179 1.11 1.37 16.22
N ARG A 180 0.24 0.35 16.16
CA ARG A 180 0.26 -0.67 15.08
C ARG A 180 0.10 -0.08 13.68
N GLY A 181 -0.55 1.08 13.57
CA GLY A 181 -0.67 1.81 12.30
C GLY A 181 0.69 2.31 11.82
N TRP A 182 1.48 2.88 12.73
CA TRP A 182 2.86 3.28 12.45
C TRP A 182 3.74 2.09 12.09
N ASP A 183 3.67 1.01 12.86
CA ASP A 183 4.47 -0.20 12.59
C ASP A 183 4.19 -0.78 11.19
N LEU A 184 2.92 -0.82 10.76
CA LEU A 184 2.58 -1.20 9.40
C LEU A 184 3.11 -0.20 8.37
N ALA A 185 2.91 1.10 8.59
CA ALA A 185 3.33 2.14 7.66
C ALA A 185 4.85 2.13 7.44
N THR A 186 5.64 2.01 8.52
CA THR A 186 7.10 1.90 8.46
C THR A 186 7.54 0.70 7.63
N LYS A 187 6.90 -0.46 7.83
CA LYS A 187 7.20 -1.69 7.08
C LYS A 187 6.71 -1.70 5.62
N LEU A 188 5.90 -0.71 5.22
CA LEU A 188 5.48 -0.51 3.83
C LEU A 188 6.34 0.55 3.13
N ILE A 189 6.71 1.63 3.84
CA ILE A 189 7.40 2.80 3.27
C ILE A 189 8.93 2.68 3.37
N SER A 190 9.45 1.70 4.10
CA SER A 190 10.89 1.48 4.20
C SER A 190 11.54 1.32 2.82
N GLU A 191 12.79 1.81 2.71
CA GLU A 191 13.67 1.42 1.64
C GLU A 191 13.79 -0.10 1.60
N ARG A 192 13.78 -0.64 0.39
CA ARG A 192 13.93 -2.07 0.16
C ARG A 192 15.41 -2.36 0.00
N ALA A 193 15.93 -3.36 0.70
CA ALA A 193 17.25 -3.91 0.42
C ALA A 193 17.24 -4.70 -0.91
N ASP A 194 18.41 -4.86 -1.54
CA ASP A 194 18.52 -5.52 -2.86
C ASP A 194 17.85 -6.91 -2.90
N ASP A 195 17.89 -7.64 -1.77
CA ASP A 195 17.28 -8.95 -1.58
C ASP A 195 15.80 -8.94 -1.18
N GLY A 196 15.13 -7.78 -1.24
CA GLY A 196 13.72 -7.63 -0.90
C GLY A 196 13.43 -7.57 0.60
N ARG A 197 14.44 -7.61 1.48
CA ARG A 197 14.25 -7.42 2.92
C ARG A 197 13.88 -5.97 3.23
N GLY A 198 13.20 -5.78 4.36
CA GLY A 198 12.77 -4.47 4.86
C GLY A 198 11.28 -4.18 4.59
N ARG A 199 10.81 -4.35 3.35
CA ARG A 199 9.43 -4.03 2.94
C ARG A 199 8.51 -5.26 2.91
N LEU A 200 7.30 -5.13 3.43
CA LEU A 200 6.34 -6.25 3.44
C LEU A 200 5.67 -6.45 2.08
N SER A 201 5.63 -7.71 1.63
CA SER A 201 4.73 -8.13 0.54
C SER A 201 3.27 -8.03 0.96
N ALA A 202 2.35 -8.02 -0.01
CA ALA A 202 0.91 -7.98 0.28
C ALA A 202 0.44 -9.14 1.17
N ALA A 203 1.03 -10.33 0.99
CA ALA A 203 0.73 -11.50 1.80
C ALA A 203 1.20 -11.35 3.25
N ALA A 204 2.40 -10.80 3.47
CA ALA A 204 2.94 -10.56 4.80
C ALA A 204 2.20 -9.40 5.49
N ALA A 205 1.91 -8.32 4.77
CA ALA A 205 1.12 -7.20 5.26
C ALA A 205 -0.26 -7.62 5.77
N LEU A 206 -0.99 -8.51 5.08
CA LEU A 206 -2.29 -8.99 5.55
C LEU A 206 -2.24 -9.81 6.85
N ARG A 207 -1.08 -10.36 7.21
CA ARG A 207 -0.85 -11.05 8.49
C ARG A 207 -0.42 -10.08 9.60
N HIS A 208 -0.27 -8.79 9.29
CA HIS A 208 0.17 -7.79 10.25
C HIS A 208 -0.84 -7.59 11.37
N PRO A 209 -0.41 -7.42 12.64
CA PRO A 209 -1.29 -7.14 13.78
C PRO A 209 -2.19 -5.91 13.64
N TYR A 210 -1.92 -5.02 12.68
CA TYR A 210 -2.80 -3.89 12.34
C TYR A 210 -4.14 -4.37 11.74
N PHE A 211 -4.12 -5.42 10.91
CA PHE A 211 -5.33 -5.99 10.31
C PHE A 211 -5.92 -7.15 11.12
N LEU A 212 -5.10 -7.80 11.95
CA LEU A 212 -5.54 -8.80 12.92
C LEU A 212 -6.12 -8.07 14.12
N LEU A 213 -7.44 -8.09 14.23
CA LEU A 213 -8.13 -7.38 15.29
C LEU A 213 -7.67 -7.86 16.67
N GLY A 214 -7.60 -6.92 17.63
CA GLY A 214 -7.70 -7.26 19.04
C GLY A 214 -9.00 -8.05 19.25
N GLY A 215 -8.92 -9.16 19.98
CA GLY A 215 -9.87 -10.27 19.97
C GLY A 215 -11.35 -9.94 20.23
N ASP A 216 -11.70 -8.77 20.76
CA ASP A 216 -13.03 -8.55 21.32
C ASP A 216 -13.98 -7.65 20.51
N GLN A 217 -13.51 -6.94 19.47
CA GLN A 217 -14.37 -5.96 18.77
C GLN A 217 -14.70 -6.30 17.31
N ALA A 218 -14.03 -7.30 16.73
CA ALA A 218 -14.20 -7.64 15.32
C ALA A 218 -15.51 -8.35 14.99
N PRO A 219 -15.91 -9.41 15.71
CA PRO A 219 -17.08 -10.18 15.29
C PRO A 219 -18.34 -9.34 15.44
N ALA A 220 -18.43 -8.49 16.47
CA ALA A 220 -19.56 -7.59 16.69
C ALA A 220 -19.64 -6.43 15.67
N ALA A 221 -18.49 -5.88 15.23
CA ALA A 221 -18.47 -4.81 14.23
C ALA A 221 -18.59 -5.35 12.78
N LEU A 222 -17.97 -6.50 12.49
CA LEU A 222 -17.98 -7.12 11.15
C LEU A 222 -19.23 -7.93 10.88
N SER A 223 -19.86 -8.60 11.86
CA SER A 223 -21.19 -9.20 11.67
C SER A 223 -22.23 -8.14 11.32
N LYS A 224 -22.15 -6.96 11.95
CA LYS A 224 -23.00 -5.79 11.61
C LYS A 224 -22.67 -5.13 10.26
N LEU A 225 -21.53 -5.47 9.65
CA LEU A 225 -21.14 -5.02 8.30
C LEU A 225 -21.40 -6.09 7.22
N SER A 226 -21.75 -7.31 7.62
CA SER A 226 -21.83 -8.50 6.77
C SER A 226 -23.23 -9.12 6.74
N PHE A 227 -24.32 -8.34 6.63
CA PHE A 227 -25.63 -8.93 6.27
C PHE A 227 -26.50 -7.97 5.47
N SER A 228 -26.62 -8.25 4.18
CA SER A 228 -27.88 -8.68 3.56
C SER A 228 -27.53 -9.39 2.25
N LYS A 229 -28.13 -10.56 2.02
CA LYS A 229 -28.13 -11.24 0.71
C LYS A 229 -28.67 -10.31 -0.38
#